data_AF-A0A238BK61-F1
#
_entry.id   AF-A0A238BK61-F1
#
_cell.length_a   1.000
_cell.length_b   1.000
_cell.length_c   1.000
_cell.angle_alpha   90.00
_cell.angle_beta   90.00
_cell.angle_gamma   90.00
#
_symmetry.space_group_name_H-M   'P 1'
#
loop_
_entity.id
_entity.type
_entity.pdbx_description
1 polymer ?
#
loop_
_entity_poly.entity_id
_entity_poly.type
_entity_poly.pdbx_seq_one_letter_code
_entity_poly.pdbx_strand_id
1 'polypeptide(L)'
;MLKKVLRNNQEHVLVVFSQAAECLQVVVGLEVKQLDPREHIYIMVPTLGLTCNVMLSSGQTLPKAGILVLVLNLIMQSEDLTPEEAVLGVLSRTGVCVGSEPCLFGELRELLTQVWLREGYLEYQQVPDSHPARYEFLWGALAYVETSKWQVTVSVLRV
;
A
#
# COMPACT_ATOMS: atom_id res chain seq x y z
N MET A 1 21.61 8.08 -9.87
CA MET A 1 20.98 6.91 -10.51
C MET A 1 21.74 6.49 -11.78
N LEU A 2 21.92 7.38 -12.77
CA LEU A 2 22.63 7.12 -14.04
C LEU A 2 23.93 6.30 -13.91
N LYS A 3 24.95 6.83 -13.21
CA LYS A 3 26.27 6.19 -13.11
C LYS A 3 26.29 4.93 -12.23
N LYS A 4 25.43 4.86 -11.20
CA LYS A 4 25.45 3.77 -10.21
C LYS A 4 24.62 2.56 -10.63
N VAL A 5 23.42 2.79 -11.17
CA VAL A 5 22.44 1.76 -11.50
C VAL A 5 22.52 1.40 -12.98
N LEU A 6 22.41 2.39 -13.87
CA LEU A 6 22.30 2.15 -15.31
C LEU A 6 23.66 1.97 -16.00
N ARG A 7 24.71 2.58 -15.46
CA ARG A 7 26.09 2.47 -15.95
C ARG A 7 26.20 2.81 -17.45
N ASN A 8 26.23 1.79 -18.30
CA ASN A 8 26.36 1.90 -19.75
C ASN A 8 25.02 1.94 -20.49
N ASN A 9 23.90 1.59 -19.83
CA ASN A 9 22.56 1.53 -20.42
C ASN A 9 21.79 2.85 -20.22
N GLN A 10 22.45 3.99 -20.48
CA GLN A 10 21.89 5.32 -20.19
C GLN A 10 20.82 5.76 -21.20
N GLU A 11 20.71 5.08 -22.32
CA GLU A 11 19.65 5.24 -23.32
C GLU A 11 18.28 4.80 -22.79
N HIS A 12 18.23 3.95 -21.77
CA HIS A 12 16.99 3.42 -21.19
C HIS A 12 16.54 4.14 -19.90
N VAL A 13 17.18 5.26 -19.56
CA VAL A 13 16.97 5.96 -18.28
C VAL A 13 15.53 6.29 -18.01
N LEU A 14 14.83 6.84 -19.00
CA LEU A 14 13.45 7.29 -18.80
C LEU A 14 12.52 6.12 -18.50
N VAL A 15 12.67 5.00 -19.23
CA VAL A 15 11.86 3.80 -19.05
C VAL A 15 12.14 3.13 -17.70
N VAL A 16 13.42 2.97 -17.35
CA VAL A 16 13.78 2.34 -16.07
C VAL A 16 13.38 3.22 -14.90
N PHE A 17 13.51 4.55 -15.04
CA PHE A 17 13.10 5.48 -14.00
C PHE A 17 11.58 5.50 -13.82
N SER A 18 10.80 5.52 -14.91
CA SER A 18 9.34 5.51 -14.81
C SER A 18 8.84 4.23 -14.15
N GLN A 19 9.34 3.06 -14.60
CA GLN A 19 8.98 1.77 -13.99
C GLN A 19 9.42 1.67 -12.53
N ALA A 20 10.60 2.20 -12.17
CA ALA A 20 11.03 2.22 -10.78
C ALA A 20 10.16 3.15 -9.92
N ALA A 21 9.75 4.30 -10.45
CA ALA A 21 8.86 5.23 -9.75
C ALA A 21 7.46 4.62 -9.55
N GLU A 22 6.91 3.95 -10.56
CA GLU A 22 5.66 3.18 -10.47
C GLU A 22 5.76 2.08 -9.42
N CYS A 23 6.84 1.28 -9.44
CA CYS A 23 7.08 0.25 -8.44
C CYS A 23 7.19 0.82 -7.02
N LEU A 24 7.88 1.94 -6.82
CA LEU A 24 7.95 2.62 -5.52
C LEU A 24 6.56 3.06 -5.04
N GLN A 25 5.71 3.55 -5.94
CA GLN A 25 4.37 3.99 -5.58
C GLN A 25 3.45 2.83 -5.21
N VAL A 26 3.40 1.78 -6.04
CA VAL A 26 2.48 0.64 -5.87
C VAL A 26 2.94 -0.29 -4.75
N VAL A 27 4.21 -0.70 -4.81
CA VAL A 27 4.74 -1.70 -3.90
C VAL A 27 5.09 -1.03 -2.59
N VAL A 28 5.85 0.08 -2.62
CA VAL A 28 6.37 0.70 -1.40
C VAL A 28 5.38 1.67 -0.74
N GLY A 29 4.57 2.36 -1.53
CA GLY A 29 3.75 3.48 -1.06
C GLY A 29 4.53 4.80 -1.00
N LEU A 30 5.50 4.99 -1.90
CA LEU A 30 6.27 6.22 -2.03
C LEU A 30 6.14 6.82 -3.44
N GLU A 31 5.75 8.09 -3.51
CA GLU A 31 5.75 8.87 -4.74
C GLU A 31 7.10 9.55 -4.95
N VAL A 32 7.64 9.46 -6.18
CA VAL A 32 8.83 10.22 -6.57
C VAL A 32 8.39 11.59 -7.12
N LYS A 33 8.79 12.67 -6.44
CA LYS A 33 8.51 14.05 -6.86
C LYS A 33 9.78 14.78 -7.25
N GLN A 34 9.72 15.52 -8.35
CA GLN A 34 10.81 16.38 -8.76
C GLN A 34 10.83 17.65 -7.89
N LEU A 35 11.95 17.87 -7.21
CA LEU A 35 12.18 19.05 -6.38
C LEU A 35 12.82 20.18 -7.20
N ASP A 36 13.83 19.84 -8.01
CA ASP A 36 14.52 20.79 -8.89
C ASP A 36 14.68 20.20 -10.30
N PRO A 37 13.98 20.76 -11.31
CA PRO A 37 14.12 20.34 -12.69
C PRO A 37 15.48 20.61 -13.33
N ARG A 38 16.19 21.64 -12.90
CA ARG A 38 17.49 22.04 -13.48
C ARG A 38 18.60 21.10 -13.04
N GLU A 39 18.60 20.79 -11.76
CA GLU A 39 19.60 19.92 -11.14
C GLU A 39 19.17 18.44 -11.13
N HIS A 40 17.99 18.13 -11.67
CA HIS A 40 17.39 16.79 -11.66
C HIS A 40 17.33 16.17 -10.26
N ILE A 41 16.92 16.98 -9.27
CA ILE A 41 16.78 16.54 -7.88
C ILE A 41 15.36 16.01 -7.68
N TYR A 42 15.26 14.81 -7.11
CA TYR A 42 14.01 14.15 -6.79
C TYR A 42 13.97 13.77 -5.31
N ILE A 43 12.77 13.82 -4.74
CA ILE A 43 12.47 13.39 -3.37
C ILE A 43 11.44 12.27 -3.40
N MET A 44 11.46 11.42 -2.37
CA MET A 44 10.43 10.42 -2.15
C MET A 44 9.52 10.93 -1.05
N VAL A 45 8.21 10.88 -1.27
CA VAL A 45 7.21 11.29 -0.28
C VAL A 45 6.18 10.17 -0.11
N PRO A 46 5.55 10.03 1.07
CA PRO A 46 4.46 9.07 1.24
C PRO A 46 3.34 9.30 0.23
N THR A 47 2.89 8.22 -0.42
CA THR A 47 1.72 8.27 -1.31
C THR A 47 0.50 8.76 -0.53
N LEU A 48 -0.32 9.61 -1.15
CA LEU A 48 -1.48 10.26 -0.52
C LEU A 48 -1.18 11.15 0.70
N GLY A 49 0.10 11.36 1.05
CA GLY A 49 0.48 12.09 2.26
C GLY A 49 0.22 11.31 3.55
N LEU A 50 0.07 9.98 3.47
CA LEU A 50 -0.17 9.13 4.62
C LEU A 50 0.95 9.28 5.64
N THR A 51 0.59 9.42 6.92
CA THR A 51 1.57 9.46 8.00
C THR A 51 1.95 8.08 8.51
N CYS A 52 1.42 7.01 7.88
CA CYS A 52 1.73 5.61 8.12
C CYS A 52 3.23 5.40 7.98
N ASN A 53 3.93 5.64 9.09
CA ASN A 53 5.37 5.71 9.14
C ASN A 53 5.90 4.29 9.16
N VAL A 54 6.71 3.98 8.15
CA VAL A 54 7.55 2.78 8.03
C VAL A 54 8.71 2.87 9.04
N MET A 55 8.44 3.08 10.34
CA MET A 55 9.51 2.97 11.34
C MET A 55 9.78 1.50 11.66
N LEU A 56 10.74 1.01 10.87
CA LEU A 56 11.57 -0.19 10.99
C LEU A 56 11.92 -0.52 12.45
N SER A 57 11.32 -1.56 13.02
CA SER A 57 11.83 -2.20 14.25
C SER A 57 12.26 -3.66 14.05
N SER A 58 12.12 -4.23 12.85
CA SER A 58 12.61 -5.59 12.57
C SER A 58 13.00 -5.73 11.11
N GLY A 59 14.24 -6.15 10.86
CA GLY A 59 14.98 -6.08 9.58
C GLY A 59 14.45 -6.88 8.38
N GLN A 60 13.16 -7.21 8.36
CA GLN A 60 12.41 -7.62 7.18
C GLN A 60 11.03 -6.99 7.36
N THR A 61 10.60 -6.09 6.48
CA THR A 61 9.27 -5.52 6.64
C THR A 61 8.66 -5.17 5.30
N LEU A 62 7.53 -5.80 5.07
CA LEU A 62 6.62 -5.55 3.99
C LEU A 62 6.31 -4.04 3.88
N PRO A 63 6.21 -3.47 2.68
CA PRO A 63 5.89 -2.07 2.51
C PRO A 63 4.43 -1.78 2.94
N LYS A 64 4.29 -1.28 4.18
CA LYS A 64 2.98 -1.08 4.81
C LYS A 64 2.13 -0.02 4.08
N ALA A 65 2.73 1.09 3.65
CA ALA A 65 1.99 2.17 3.01
C ALA A 65 1.38 1.77 1.67
N GLY A 66 2.13 1.09 0.80
CA GLY A 66 1.62 0.61 -0.51
C GLY A 66 0.46 -0.35 -0.34
N ILE A 67 0.57 -1.30 0.60
CA ILE A 67 -0.50 -2.27 0.88
C ILE A 67 -1.71 -1.59 1.49
N LEU A 68 -1.51 -0.62 2.38
CA LEU A 68 -2.61 0.14 2.95
C LEU A 68 -3.43 0.84 1.85
N VAL A 69 -2.78 1.49 0.88
CA VAL A 69 -3.47 2.11 -0.27
C VAL A 69 -4.28 1.09 -1.06
N LEU A 70 -3.71 -0.11 -1.31
CA LEU A 70 -4.42 -1.20 -2.00
C LEU A 70 -5.65 -1.67 -1.20
N VAL A 71 -5.51 -1.85 0.11
CA VAL A 71 -6.62 -2.29 0.98
C VAL A 71 -7.71 -1.23 1.06
N LEU A 72 -7.36 0.04 1.25
CA LEU A 72 -8.32 1.15 1.26
C LEU A 72 -9.07 1.24 -0.08
N ASN A 73 -8.37 1.02 -1.20
CA ASN A 73 -9.00 0.95 -2.52
C ASN A 73 -9.97 -0.23 -2.64
N LEU A 74 -9.59 -1.42 -2.17
CA LEU A 74 -10.46 -2.60 -2.19
C LEU A 74 -11.73 -2.40 -1.37
N ILE A 75 -11.61 -1.77 -0.20
CA ILE A 75 -12.75 -1.49 0.67
C ILE A 75 -13.72 -0.52 0.00
N MET A 76 -13.18 0.54 -0.58
CA MET A 76 -13.96 1.52 -1.32
C MET A 76 -14.68 0.89 -2.53
N GLN A 77 -14.03 0.00 -3.27
CA GLN A 77 -14.62 -0.67 -4.43
C GLN A 77 -15.76 -1.63 -4.07
N SER A 78 -15.82 -2.09 -2.81
CA SER A 78 -16.82 -3.03 -2.30
C SER A 78 -17.93 -2.34 -1.50
N GLU A 79 -18.24 -1.07 -1.80
CA GLU A 79 -19.25 -0.27 -1.10
C GLU A 79 -19.00 -0.12 0.42
N ASP A 80 -17.73 0.04 0.81
CA ASP A 80 -17.24 0.29 2.19
C ASP A 80 -17.36 -0.87 3.18
N LEU A 81 -17.85 -2.03 2.75
CA LEU A 81 -17.98 -3.24 3.56
C LEU A 81 -17.31 -4.39 2.83
N THR A 82 -16.14 -4.81 3.29
CA THR A 82 -15.38 -5.87 2.60
C THR A 82 -15.08 -7.04 3.52
N PRO A 83 -15.57 -8.25 3.21
CA PRO A 83 -15.22 -9.45 3.98
C PRO A 83 -13.70 -9.63 4.07
N GLU A 84 -13.22 -10.06 5.25
CA GLU A 84 -11.81 -10.34 5.50
C GLU A 84 -11.20 -11.27 4.43
N GLU A 85 -11.97 -12.30 4.03
CA GLU A 85 -11.54 -13.29 3.06
C GLU A 85 -11.34 -12.69 1.67
N ALA A 86 -12.11 -11.67 1.30
CA ALA A 86 -11.96 -10.98 0.04
C ALA A 86 -10.69 -10.13 0.02
N VAL A 87 -10.42 -9.39 1.10
CA VAL A 87 -9.18 -8.59 1.25
C VAL A 87 -7.94 -9.49 1.21
N LEU A 88 -7.91 -10.54 2.03
CA LEU A 88 -6.81 -11.50 2.08
C LEU A 88 -6.65 -12.26 0.75
N GLY A 89 -7.76 -12.59 0.08
CA GLY A 89 -7.77 -13.24 -1.22
C GLY A 89 -7.22 -12.37 -2.35
N VAL A 90 -7.33 -11.05 -2.27
CA VAL A 90 -6.70 -10.15 -3.25
C VAL A 90 -5.22 -9.96 -2.91
N LEU A 91 -4.87 -9.70 -1.65
CA LEU A 91 -3.48 -9.50 -1.23
C LEU A 91 -2.59 -10.72 -1.50
N SER A 92 -3.14 -11.93 -1.36
CA SER A 92 -2.42 -13.16 -1.72
C SER A 92 -2.13 -13.27 -3.22
N ARG A 93 -2.95 -12.65 -4.09
CA ARG A 93 -2.77 -12.65 -5.55
C ARG A 93 -1.85 -11.54 -6.06
N THR A 94 -1.71 -10.44 -5.33
CA THR A 94 -0.88 -9.28 -5.74
C THR A 94 0.62 -9.53 -5.61
N GLY A 95 1.06 -10.76 -5.33
CA GLY A 95 2.48 -11.11 -5.21
C GLY A 95 3.18 -10.46 -4.02
N VAL A 96 2.46 -9.73 -3.17
CA VAL A 96 2.93 -9.20 -1.88
C VAL A 96 3.35 -10.35 -0.97
N CYS A 97 2.76 -11.53 -1.16
CA CYS A 97 3.23 -12.81 -0.67
C CYS A 97 4.09 -13.51 -1.74
N VAL A 98 5.34 -13.07 -1.97
CA VAL A 98 6.27 -13.87 -2.80
C VAL A 98 6.72 -15.06 -1.97
N GLY A 99 6.12 -16.22 -2.23
CA GLY A 99 6.41 -17.47 -1.54
C GLY A 99 5.24 -17.88 -0.67
N SER A 100 4.73 -19.09 -0.90
CA SER A 100 3.67 -19.74 -0.12
C SER A 100 4.13 -20.11 1.30
N GLU A 101 4.77 -19.19 2.01
CA GLU A 101 5.14 -19.38 3.41
C GLU A 101 3.94 -18.97 4.29
N PRO A 102 3.42 -19.87 5.14
CA PRO A 102 2.37 -19.56 6.10
C PRO A 102 2.69 -18.34 6.99
N CYS A 103 3.96 -17.99 7.14
CA CYS A 103 4.45 -16.85 7.91
C CYS A 103 3.96 -15.50 7.36
N LEU A 104 4.02 -15.27 6.04
CA LEU A 104 3.63 -14.00 5.41
C LEU A 104 2.12 -13.73 5.52
N PHE A 105 1.30 -14.80 5.53
CA PHE A 105 -0.14 -14.68 5.72
C PHE A 105 -0.49 -14.30 7.17
N GLY A 106 0.26 -14.84 8.15
CA GLY A 106 0.16 -14.43 9.54
C GLY A 106 0.51 -12.95 9.72
N GLU A 107 1.60 -12.49 9.11
CA GLU A 107 2.03 -11.10 9.13
C GLU A 107 1.01 -10.15 8.49
N LEU A 108 0.44 -10.51 7.34
CA LEU A 108 -0.62 -9.70 6.70
C LEU A 108 -1.87 -9.60 7.56
N ARG A 109 -2.28 -10.70 8.18
CA ARG A 109 -3.44 -10.71 9.07
C ARG A 109 -3.20 -9.86 10.31
N GLU A 110 -2.02 -9.94 10.91
CA GLU A 110 -1.61 -9.09 12.03
C GLU A 110 -1.57 -7.61 11.64
N LEU A 111 -1.03 -7.30 10.46
CA LEU A 111 -0.99 -5.94 9.92
C LEU A 111 -2.39 -5.35 9.77
N LEU A 112 -3.31 -6.10 9.17
CA LEU A 112 -4.71 -5.70 8.97
C LEU A 112 -5.45 -5.55 10.31
N THR A 113 -5.42 -6.59 11.15
CA THR A 113 -6.31 -6.72 12.32
C THR A 113 -5.75 -6.15 13.62
N GLN A 114 -4.45 -5.88 13.71
CA GLN A 114 -3.83 -5.33 14.91
C GLN A 114 -3.19 -3.98 14.66
N VAL A 115 -2.32 -3.88 13.65
CA VAL A 115 -1.55 -2.66 13.41
C VAL A 115 -2.45 -1.54 12.89
N TRP A 116 -3.15 -1.75 11.77
CA TRP A 116 -3.98 -0.70 11.17
C TRP A 116 -5.29 -0.43 11.90
N LEU A 117 -5.76 -1.39 12.70
CA LEU A 117 -6.82 -1.13 13.67
C LEU A 117 -6.33 -0.20 14.79
N ARG A 118 -5.15 -0.47 15.37
CA ARG A 118 -4.56 0.38 16.41
C ARG A 118 -4.21 1.77 15.89
N GLU A 119 -3.70 1.86 14.66
CA GLU A 119 -3.38 3.14 14.02
C GLU A 119 -4.65 3.90 13.58
N GLY A 120 -5.82 3.24 13.52
CA GLY A 120 -7.08 3.88 13.15
C GLY A 120 -7.28 4.05 11.64
N TYR A 121 -6.48 3.37 10.83
CA TYR A 121 -6.66 3.33 9.37
C TYR A 121 -7.78 2.39 8.94
N LEU A 122 -8.02 1.32 9.70
CA LEU A 122 -9.07 0.35 9.44
C LEU A 122 -9.95 0.14 10.65
N GLU A 123 -11.21 -0.15 10.39
CA GLU A 123 -12.17 -0.71 11.36
C GLU A 123 -12.47 -2.16 10.97
N TYR A 124 -12.77 -2.99 11.96
CA TYR A 124 -13.04 -4.42 11.79
C TYR A 124 -14.23 -4.80 12.65
N GLN A 125 -15.30 -5.29 12.00
CA GLN A 125 -16.55 -5.62 12.68
C GLN A 125 -17.06 -6.98 12.24
N GLN A 126 -17.84 -7.62 13.12
CA GLN A 126 -18.52 -8.86 12.79
C GLN A 126 -19.75 -8.55 11.94
N VAL A 127 -19.94 -9.31 10.85
CA VAL A 127 -21.13 -9.24 10.01
C VAL A 127 -22.34 -9.69 10.84
N PRO A 128 -23.39 -8.85 10.98
CA PRO A 128 -24.59 -9.21 11.72
C PRO A 128 -25.19 -10.52 11.23
N ASP A 129 -25.65 -11.35 12.18
CA ASP A 129 -26.33 -12.63 11.91
C ASP A 129 -25.53 -13.67 11.10
N SER A 130 -24.22 -13.50 10.95
CA SER A 130 -23.35 -14.44 10.24
C SER A 130 -23.14 -15.75 11.01
N HIS A 131 -23.47 -16.88 10.37
CA HIS A 131 -23.26 -18.23 10.90
C HIS A 131 -22.59 -19.12 9.82
N PRO A 132 -21.31 -19.51 9.98
CA PRO A 132 -20.38 -19.14 11.06
C PRO A 132 -20.05 -17.64 11.07
N ALA A 133 -19.48 -17.15 12.19
CA ALA A 133 -19.10 -15.75 12.35
C ALA A 133 -18.16 -15.29 11.22
N ARG A 134 -18.53 -14.20 10.55
CA ARG A 134 -17.73 -13.55 9.50
C ARG A 134 -17.42 -12.12 9.91
N TYR A 135 -16.33 -11.58 9.37
CA TYR A 135 -15.87 -10.24 9.67
C TYR A 135 -15.60 -9.46 8.40
N GLU A 136 -15.74 -8.15 8.51
CA GLU A 136 -15.54 -7.21 7.42
C GLU A 136 -14.69 -6.02 7.87
N PHE A 137 -13.94 -5.47 6.91
CA PHE A 137 -13.15 -4.27 7.07
C PHE A 137 -13.88 -3.05 6.53
N LEU A 138 -13.68 -1.93 7.22
CA LEU A 138 -14.08 -0.60 6.82
C LEU A 138 -12.89 0.36 6.91
N TRP A 139 -13.02 1.54 6.29
CA TRP A 139 -12.10 2.64 6.54
C TRP A 139 -12.26 3.15 7.98
N GLY A 140 -11.14 3.27 8.68
CA GLY A 140 -11.12 3.90 10.00
C GLY A 140 -11.06 5.42 9.91
N ALA A 141 -11.31 6.07 11.06
CA ALA A 141 -11.33 7.53 11.16
C ALA A 141 -10.05 8.21 10.64
N LEU A 142 -8.87 7.64 10.87
CA LEU A 142 -7.62 8.24 10.42
C LEU A 142 -7.47 8.20 8.90
N ALA A 143 -7.95 7.14 8.24
CA ALA A 143 -7.95 7.06 6.78
C ALA A 143 -8.78 8.21 6.16
N TYR A 144 -9.91 8.55 6.76
CA TYR A 144 -10.73 9.69 6.32
C TYR A 144 -10.11 11.07 6.62
N VAL A 145 -9.25 11.16 7.63
CA VAL A 145 -8.53 12.40 7.96
C VAL A 145 -7.37 12.64 7.00
N GLU A 146 -6.61 11.59 6.68
CA GLU A 146 -5.39 11.71 5.87
C GLU A 146 -5.64 11.65 4.37
N THR A 147 -6.71 10.97 3.94
CA THR A 147 -7.02 10.80 2.52
C THR A 147 -8.52 10.76 2.27
N SER A 148 -8.89 10.64 1.00
CA SER A 148 -10.27 10.50 0.54
C SER A 148 -10.37 9.38 -0.48
N LYS A 149 -11.58 8.82 -0.63
CA LYS A 149 -11.88 7.82 -1.66
C LYS A 149 -11.47 8.28 -3.06
N TRP A 150 -11.70 9.56 -3.37
CA TRP A 150 -11.26 10.16 -4.63
C TRP A 150 -9.74 10.12 -4.79
N GLN A 151 -8.98 10.54 -3.78
CA GLN A 151 -7.52 10.52 -3.82
C GLN A 151 -6.97 9.09 -3.96
N VAL A 152 -7.55 8.12 -3.23
CA VAL A 152 -7.21 6.70 -3.37
C VAL A 152 -7.47 6.22 -4.80
N THR A 153 -8.65 6.51 -5.36
CA THR A 153 -9.00 6.16 -6.75
C THR A 153 -7.98 6.72 -7.73
N VAL A 154 -7.68 8.02 -7.63
CA VAL A 154 -6.73 8.69 -8.51
C VAL A 154 -5.32 8.09 -8.37
N SER A 155 -4.91 7.72 -7.16
CA SER A 155 -3.58 7.14 -6.94
C SER A 155 -3.40 5.77 -7.60
N VAL A 156 -4.45 4.95 -7.63
CA VAL A 156 -4.43 3.61 -8.25
C VAL A 156 -4.58 3.71 -9.77
N LEU A 157 -5.31 4.70 -10.29
CA LEU A 157 -5.47 4.93 -11.74
C LEU A 157 -4.24 5.59 -12.41
N ARG A 158 -3.35 6.19 -11.64
CA ARG A 158 -2.13 6.85 -12.15
C ARG A 158 -1.01 5.87 -12.49
N VAL A 159 -1.17 4.60 -12.11
CA VAL A 159 -0.26 3.49 -12.35
C VAL A 159 -0.86 2.61 -13.44
#